data_AF-A0A177E1K6-F1
#
_entry.id   AF-A0A177E1K6-F1
#
_cell.length_a   1.000
_cell.length_b   1.000
_cell.length_c   1.000
_cell.angle_alpha   90.00
_cell.angle_beta   90.00
_cell.angle_gamma   90.00
#
_symmetry.space_group_name_H-M   'P 1'
#
loop_
_entity.id
_entity.type
_entity.pdbx_description
1 polymer ?
#
loop_
_entity_poly.entity_id
_entity_poly.type
_entity_poly.pdbx_seq_one_letter_code
_entity_poly.pdbx_strand_id
1 'polypeptide(L)'
;MHIKTPQSALLSNHEVLLHLRQEDAEYTGADGTDRKRKKPSGLNHMLRDGLAYLQTPDYTTSSLADQHPDRPMTLYRGPNSLFRALASKYRLNKAEYLQLYNLRPTTQVMLELVIEEAGTRFTEDELHDILAITQQVFDEEEGNIPAGVENMEMPKIANKLLGANKKRRKAKKKA
;
A
#
# COMPACT_ATOMS: atom_id res chain seq x y z
N MET A 1 6.21 -21.01 -20.86
CA MET A 1 6.19 -19.90 -19.88
C MET A 1 7.02 -20.33 -18.68
N HIS A 2 8.00 -19.53 -18.24
CA HIS A 2 8.83 -19.83 -17.07
C HIS A 2 8.77 -18.67 -16.08
N ILE A 3 8.51 -18.97 -14.81
CA ILE A 3 8.42 -17.96 -13.74
C ILE A 3 9.84 -17.66 -13.26
N LYS A 4 10.32 -16.43 -13.47
CA LYS A 4 11.65 -15.98 -12.98
C LYS A 4 11.63 -15.66 -11.49
N THR A 5 10.56 -15.04 -11.02
CA THR A 5 10.42 -14.61 -9.63
C THR A 5 8.96 -14.77 -9.24
N PRO A 6 8.63 -15.68 -8.31
CA PRO A 6 7.23 -15.96 -7.96
C PRO A 6 6.56 -14.80 -7.22
N GLN A 7 7.32 -14.03 -6.43
CA GLN A 7 6.84 -12.85 -5.70
C GLN A 7 7.80 -11.68 -5.95
N SER A 8 7.44 -10.80 -6.89
CA SER A 8 8.24 -9.62 -7.23
C SER A 8 7.94 -8.43 -6.30
N ALA A 9 6.68 -8.25 -5.93
CA ALA A 9 6.19 -7.11 -5.15
C ALA A 9 4.99 -7.51 -4.27
N LEU A 10 4.70 -6.63 -3.30
CA LEU A 10 3.44 -6.60 -2.57
C LEU A 10 2.70 -5.35 -3.02
N LEU A 11 1.43 -5.48 -3.35
CA LEU A 11 0.57 -4.38 -3.82
C LEU A 11 -0.62 -4.27 -2.89
N SER A 12 -0.93 -3.04 -2.49
CA SER A 12 -2.11 -2.73 -1.68
C SER A 12 -3.40 -2.84 -2.50
N ASN A 13 -4.52 -3.04 -1.81
CA ASN A 13 -5.85 -3.09 -2.42
C ASN A 13 -6.16 -1.83 -3.22
N HIS A 14 -5.67 -0.69 -2.75
CA HIS A 14 -5.84 0.61 -3.40
C HIS A 14 -5.04 0.71 -4.71
N GLU A 15 -3.76 0.31 -4.72
CA GLU A 15 -2.95 0.25 -5.96
C GLU A 15 -3.58 -0.68 -7.00
N VAL A 16 -4.08 -1.83 -6.55
CA VAL A 16 -4.77 -2.78 -7.43
C VAL A 16 -6.06 -2.18 -7.96
N LEU A 17 -6.88 -1.52 -7.13
CA LEU A 17 -8.13 -0.89 -7.57
C LEU A 17 -7.89 0.14 -8.67
N LEU A 18 -6.89 1.00 -8.49
CA LEU A 18 -6.54 2.03 -9.48
C LEU A 18 -6.05 1.42 -10.78
N HIS A 19 -5.22 0.38 -10.69
CA HIS A 19 -4.75 -0.33 -11.87
C HIS A 19 -5.92 -0.99 -12.63
N LEU A 20 -6.86 -1.64 -11.94
CA LEU A 20 -8.04 -2.23 -12.57
C LEU A 20 -8.94 -1.16 -13.22
N ARG A 21 -9.13 -0.01 -12.56
CA ARG A 21 -9.88 1.14 -13.14
C ARG A 21 -9.21 1.67 -14.41
N GLN A 22 -7.88 1.80 -14.39
CA GLN A 22 -7.10 2.25 -15.55
C GLN A 22 -7.20 1.26 -16.72
N GLU A 23 -7.04 -0.03 -16.46
CA GLU A 23 -7.17 -1.08 -17.49
C GLU A 23 -8.60 -1.08 -18.07
N ASP A 24 -9.63 -0.97 -17.22
CA ASP A 24 -11.02 -0.91 -17.67
C ASP A 24 -11.29 0.32 -18.57
N ALA A 25 -10.69 1.46 -18.22
CA ALA A 25 -10.76 2.70 -18.98
C ALA A 25 -10.09 2.61 -20.36
N GLU A 26 -8.94 1.93 -20.49
CA GLU A 26 -8.25 1.73 -21.78
C GLU A 26 -9.16 1.01 -22.79
N TYR A 27 -9.84 -0.05 -22.38
CA TYR A 27 -10.71 -0.81 -23.29
C TYR A 27 -12.00 -0.07 -23.64
N THR A 28 -12.51 0.75 -22.72
CA THR A 28 -13.74 1.53 -22.93
C THR A 28 -13.48 2.85 -23.65
N GLY A 29 -12.22 3.25 -23.81
CA GLY A 29 -11.80 4.53 -24.38
C GLY A 29 -12.05 5.72 -23.45
N ALA A 30 -12.27 5.46 -22.14
CA ALA A 30 -12.47 6.50 -21.13
C ALA A 30 -11.14 7.06 -20.57
N ASP A 31 -10.01 6.55 -21.05
CA ASP A 31 -8.65 6.95 -20.69
C ASP A 31 -8.16 8.21 -21.44
N GLY A 32 -9.02 8.84 -22.24
CA GLY A 32 -8.68 10.01 -23.06
C GLY A 32 -8.03 9.68 -24.40
N THR A 33 -7.90 8.40 -24.77
CA THR A 33 -7.39 8.00 -26.09
C THR A 33 -8.49 7.70 -27.11
N ASP A 34 -9.76 7.62 -26.66
CA ASP A 34 -10.94 7.21 -27.45
C ASP A 34 -10.83 5.82 -28.13
N ARG A 35 -9.78 5.05 -27.83
CA ARG A 35 -9.52 3.76 -28.47
C ARG A 35 -10.33 2.65 -27.84
N LYS A 36 -11.51 2.38 -28.39
CA LYS A 36 -12.36 1.27 -27.93
C LYS A 36 -11.84 -0.07 -28.46
N ARG A 37 -11.56 -0.99 -27.55
CA ARG A 37 -11.14 -2.37 -27.88
C ARG A 37 -12.08 -3.38 -27.23
N LYS A 38 -12.30 -4.51 -27.88
CA LYS A 38 -13.08 -5.59 -27.29
C LYS A 38 -12.27 -6.27 -26.18
N LYS A 39 -12.79 -6.25 -24.95
CA LYS A 39 -12.20 -6.99 -23.82
C LYS A 39 -12.24 -8.50 -24.10
N PRO A 40 -11.12 -9.23 -23.94
CA PRO A 40 -11.13 -10.69 -23.89
C PRO A 40 -12.04 -11.19 -22.76
N SER A 41 -12.74 -12.32 -22.94
CA SER A 41 -13.76 -12.76 -21.98
C SER A 41 -13.21 -13.02 -20.58
N GLY A 42 -12.05 -13.67 -20.48
CA GLY A 42 -11.39 -13.95 -19.20
C GLY A 42 -10.98 -12.67 -18.47
N LEU A 43 -10.45 -11.69 -19.20
CA LEU A 43 -10.11 -10.38 -18.62
C LEU A 43 -11.37 -9.66 -18.15
N ASN A 44 -12.45 -9.68 -18.93
CA ASN A 44 -13.70 -9.04 -18.55
C ASN A 44 -14.27 -9.59 -17.24
N HIS A 45 -14.26 -10.92 -17.05
CA HIS A 45 -14.71 -11.51 -15.79
C HIS A 45 -13.79 -11.13 -14.62
N MET A 46 -12.48 -11.18 -14.82
CA MET A 46 -11.50 -10.81 -13.79
C MET A 46 -11.64 -9.34 -13.36
N LEU A 47 -11.78 -8.43 -14.33
CA LEU A 47 -11.99 -7.00 -14.07
C LEU A 47 -13.30 -6.78 -13.31
N ARG A 48 -14.40 -7.38 -13.79
CA ARG A 48 -15.71 -7.23 -13.16
C ARG A 48 -15.71 -7.73 -11.71
N ASP A 49 -15.22 -8.94 -11.48
CA ASP A 49 -15.26 -9.57 -10.17
C ASP A 49 -14.25 -8.92 -9.21
N GLY A 50 -13.07 -8.52 -9.71
CA GLY A 50 -12.05 -7.81 -8.94
C GLY A 50 -12.49 -6.41 -8.52
N LEU A 51 -13.11 -5.65 -9.43
CA LEU A 51 -13.71 -4.35 -9.13
C LEU A 51 -14.87 -4.51 -8.13
N ALA A 52 -15.77 -5.47 -8.34
CA ALA A 52 -16.87 -5.73 -7.41
C ALA A 52 -16.37 -6.04 -5.99
N TYR A 53 -15.32 -6.86 -5.86
CA TYR A 53 -14.70 -7.16 -4.57
C TYR A 53 -14.10 -5.92 -3.92
N LEU A 54 -13.22 -5.19 -4.61
CA LEU A 54 -12.53 -4.04 -4.05
C LEU A 54 -13.43 -2.82 -3.80
N GLN A 55 -14.57 -2.77 -4.48
CA GLN A 55 -15.58 -1.72 -4.34
C GLN A 55 -16.75 -2.09 -3.43
N THR A 56 -16.67 -3.23 -2.74
CA THR A 56 -17.69 -3.61 -1.74
C THR A 56 -17.78 -2.53 -0.65
N PRO A 57 -18.99 -2.07 -0.27
CA PRO A 57 -19.18 -0.94 0.65
C PRO A 57 -18.55 -1.13 2.04
N ASP A 58 -18.41 -2.38 2.48
CA ASP A 58 -17.77 -2.72 3.76
C ASP A 58 -16.26 -2.41 3.76
N TYR A 59 -15.65 -2.29 2.57
CA TYR A 59 -14.27 -1.88 2.41
C TYR A 59 -14.17 -0.39 2.18
N THR A 60 -13.21 0.21 2.85
CA THR A 60 -12.93 1.64 2.72
C THR A 60 -12.19 1.96 1.41
N THR A 61 -11.73 0.96 0.64
CA THR A 61 -10.79 1.13 -0.50
C THR A 61 -11.30 2.10 -1.56
N SER A 62 -12.59 2.02 -1.94
CA SER A 62 -13.18 2.95 -2.91
C SER A 62 -13.21 4.37 -2.40
N SER A 63 -13.63 4.60 -1.15
CA SER A 63 -13.73 5.94 -0.60
C SER A 63 -12.37 6.63 -0.56
N LEU A 64 -11.29 5.89 -0.31
CA LEU A 64 -9.93 6.42 -0.39
C LEU A 64 -9.57 6.89 -1.80
N ALA A 65 -9.81 6.03 -2.80
CA ALA A 65 -9.49 6.36 -4.19
C ALA A 65 -10.30 7.55 -4.71
N ASP A 66 -11.53 7.72 -4.21
CA ASP A 66 -12.43 8.78 -4.65
C ASP A 66 -12.18 10.10 -3.89
N GLN A 67 -11.85 10.05 -2.60
CA GLN A 67 -11.45 11.22 -1.81
C GLN A 67 -10.07 11.72 -2.18
N HIS A 68 -9.19 10.80 -2.59
CA HIS A 68 -7.77 11.06 -2.75
C HIS A 68 -7.21 10.44 -4.05
N PRO A 69 -7.53 11.02 -5.22
CA PRO A 69 -7.13 10.47 -6.51
C PRO A 69 -5.60 10.50 -6.76
N ASP A 70 -4.88 11.47 -6.20
CA ASP A 70 -3.45 11.69 -6.47
C ASP A 70 -2.54 11.18 -5.33
N ARG A 71 -3.13 10.89 -4.17
CA ARG A 71 -2.50 10.33 -2.97
C ARG A 71 -1.93 8.91 -3.05
N PRO A 72 -2.23 8.03 -4.03
CA PRO A 72 -1.50 6.77 -4.14
C PRO A 72 0.01 7.06 -4.23
N MET A 73 0.41 8.13 -4.90
CA MET A 73 1.81 8.50 -5.01
C MET A 73 2.41 8.96 -3.67
N THR A 74 1.65 9.66 -2.83
CA THR A 74 2.15 10.25 -1.56
C THR A 74 2.01 9.32 -0.36
N LEU A 75 1.04 8.39 -0.35
CA LEU A 75 0.87 7.37 0.72
C LEU A 75 1.97 6.31 0.73
N TYR A 76 2.45 5.94 -0.46
CA TYR A 76 3.46 4.87 -0.62
C TYR A 76 4.87 5.42 -0.83
N ARG A 77 5.00 6.70 -1.20
CA ARG A 77 6.28 7.31 -1.53
C ARG A 77 6.37 8.75 -1.02
N GLY A 78 7.59 9.17 -0.71
CA GLY A 78 7.83 10.53 -0.24
C GLY A 78 7.74 10.67 1.28
N PRO A 79 7.91 11.91 1.79
CA PRO A 79 7.95 12.21 3.22
C PRO A 79 6.61 11.95 3.92
N ASN A 80 5.48 12.09 3.21
CA ASN A 80 4.14 11.94 3.77
C ASN A 80 3.64 10.48 3.74
N SER A 81 4.47 9.55 3.27
CA SER A 81 4.10 8.14 3.26
C SER A 81 3.95 7.60 4.69
N LEU A 82 2.97 6.70 4.88
CA LEU A 82 2.75 6.03 6.16
C LEU A 82 4.02 5.32 6.65
N PHE A 83 4.75 4.70 5.71
CA PHE A 83 6.05 4.10 5.98
C PHE A 83 7.02 5.11 6.60
N ARG A 84 7.10 6.33 6.07
CA ARG A 84 8.03 7.35 6.58
C ARG A 84 7.60 7.86 7.95
N ALA A 85 6.30 8.11 8.13
CA ALA A 85 5.73 8.57 9.39
C ALA A 85 6.04 7.59 10.52
N LEU A 86 5.75 6.29 10.31
CA LEU A 86 5.92 5.26 11.33
C LEU A 86 7.36 4.76 11.49
N ALA A 87 8.14 4.58 10.41
CA ALA A 87 9.47 3.96 10.50
C ALA A 87 10.51 4.81 11.25
N SER A 88 10.21 6.08 11.53
CA SER A 88 11.05 6.92 12.38
C SER A 88 11.14 6.37 13.81
N LYS A 89 9.99 5.98 14.39
CA LYS A 89 9.84 5.50 15.77
C LYS A 89 9.63 3.99 15.85
N TYR A 90 8.80 3.44 14.97
CA TYR A 90 8.26 2.09 15.12
C TYR A 90 8.85 1.10 14.12
N ARG A 91 8.99 -0.14 14.60
CA ARG A 91 9.60 -1.23 13.86
C ARG A 91 8.54 -2.23 13.40
N LEU A 92 7.93 -1.95 12.25
CA LEU A 92 6.94 -2.82 11.62
C LEU A 92 7.54 -3.64 10.46
N ASN A 93 6.91 -4.77 10.15
CA ASN A 93 7.27 -5.63 9.03
C ASN A 93 6.51 -5.21 7.76
N LYS A 94 6.88 -5.74 6.59
CA LYS A 94 6.24 -5.36 5.30
C LYS A 94 4.77 -5.78 5.19
N ALA A 95 4.41 -6.92 5.77
CA ALA A 95 3.04 -7.43 5.75
C ALA A 95 2.13 -6.59 6.66
N GLU A 96 2.63 -6.17 7.83
CA GLU A 96 1.95 -5.24 8.74
C GLU A 96 1.65 -3.92 8.04
N TYR A 97 2.65 -3.32 7.36
CA TYR A 97 2.40 -2.12 6.55
C TYR A 97 1.33 -2.36 5.49
N LEU A 98 1.41 -3.47 4.76
CA LEU A 98 0.43 -3.81 3.74
C LEU A 98 -0.99 -3.91 4.32
N GLN A 99 -1.12 -4.54 5.49
CA GLN A 99 -2.39 -4.66 6.19
C GLN A 99 -2.89 -3.31 6.73
N LEU A 100 -2.00 -2.44 7.23
CA LEU A 100 -2.37 -1.06 7.61
C LEU A 100 -2.95 -0.30 6.41
N TYR A 101 -2.33 -0.42 5.23
CA TYR A 101 -2.84 0.19 4.00
C TYR A 101 -4.19 -0.37 3.55
N ASN A 102 -4.40 -1.68 3.71
CA ASN A 102 -5.61 -2.34 3.23
C ASN A 102 -6.80 -2.18 4.18
N LEU A 103 -6.57 -2.33 5.49
CA LEU A 103 -7.61 -2.42 6.49
C LEU A 103 -7.90 -1.07 7.18
N ARG A 104 -6.89 -0.20 7.30
CA ARG A 104 -7.00 1.11 7.97
C ARG A 104 -7.68 1.02 9.33
N PRO A 105 -7.00 0.44 10.33
CA PRO A 105 -7.56 0.29 11.66
C PRO A 105 -7.97 1.65 12.23
N THR A 106 -9.21 1.75 12.72
CA THR A 106 -9.73 2.92 13.43
C THR A 106 -9.79 2.71 14.95
N THR A 107 -9.68 1.45 15.38
CA THR A 107 -9.71 1.04 16.78
C THR A 107 -8.44 0.29 17.14
N GLN A 108 -8.05 0.36 18.41
CA GLN A 108 -6.89 -0.36 18.92
C GLN A 108 -7.01 -1.87 18.75
N VAL A 109 -8.19 -2.45 19.00
CA VAL A 109 -8.46 -3.88 18.81
C VAL A 109 -8.15 -4.31 17.38
N MET A 110 -8.54 -3.50 16.39
CA MET A 110 -8.25 -3.78 14.99
C MET A 110 -6.76 -3.65 14.67
N LEU A 111 -6.07 -2.69 15.28
CA LEU A 111 -4.62 -2.54 15.14
C LEU A 111 -3.85 -3.75 15.72
N GLU A 112 -4.29 -4.28 16.86
CA GLU A 112 -3.70 -5.46 17.50
C GLU A 112 -3.92 -6.74 16.67
N LEU A 113 -4.95 -6.80 15.84
CA LEU A 113 -5.15 -7.89 14.86
C LEU A 113 -4.23 -7.75 13.64
N VAL A 114 -3.79 -6.54 13.32
CA VAL A 114 -2.87 -6.26 12.20
C VAL A 114 -1.42 -6.49 12.59
N ILE A 115 -1.04 -6.08 13.80
CA ILE A 115 0.33 -6.19 14.30
C ILE A 115 0.50 -7.49 15.08
N GLU A 116 1.33 -8.39 14.56
CA GLU A 116 1.66 -9.64 15.25
C GLU A 116 2.30 -9.36 16.61
N GLU A 117 1.77 -10.01 17.64
CA GLU A 117 2.24 -9.87 19.04
C GLU A 117 2.33 -8.41 19.50
N ALA A 118 1.34 -7.58 19.13
CA ALA A 118 1.31 -6.15 19.41
C ALA A 118 1.63 -5.79 20.88
N GLY A 119 0.95 -6.44 21.84
CA GLY A 119 1.12 -6.18 23.27
C GLY A 119 2.45 -6.63 23.87
N THR A 120 3.26 -7.42 23.16
CA THR A 120 4.64 -7.75 23.60
C THR A 120 5.67 -6.82 22.97
N ARG A 121 5.36 -6.25 21.80
CA ARG A 121 6.27 -5.40 21.01
C ARG A 121 6.16 -3.92 21.31
N PHE A 122 4.97 -3.47 21.70
CA PHE A 122 4.65 -2.06 21.88
C PHE A 122 3.87 -1.86 23.18
N THR A 123 4.07 -0.71 23.82
CA THR A 123 3.23 -0.29 24.95
C THR A 123 1.86 0.18 24.44
N GLU A 124 0.88 0.29 25.35
CA GLU A 124 -0.45 0.80 25.02
C GLU A 124 -0.39 2.23 24.45
N ASP A 125 0.44 3.10 25.03
CA ASP A 125 0.67 4.46 24.53
C ASP A 125 1.27 4.46 23.10
N GLU A 126 2.19 3.52 22.82
CA GLU A 126 2.78 3.38 21.49
C GLU A 126 1.76 2.88 20.46
N LEU A 127 0.86 1.96 20.84
CA LEU A 127 -0.22 1.49 19.99
C LEU A 127 -1.21 2.62 19.68
N HIS A 128 -1.53 3.46 20.67
CA HIS A 128 -2.31 4.67 20.45
C HIS A 128 -1.62 5.68 19.53
N ASP A 129 -0.31 5.92 19.66
CA ASP A 129 0.45 6.80 18.75
C ASP A 129 0.48 6.23 17.33
N ILE A 130 0.70 4.92 17.15
CA ILE A 130 0.65 4.26 15.83
C ILE A 130 -0.73 4.44 15.20
N LEU A 131 -1.80 4.22 15.96
CA LEU A 131 -3.17 4.39 15.48
C LEU A 131 -3.45 5.83 15.05
N ALA A 132 -3.05 6.80 15.88
CA ALA A 132 -3.22 8.23 15.60
C ALA A 132 -2.44 8.66 14.36
N ILE A 133 -1.17 8.27 14.22
CA ILE A 133 -0.36 8.55 13.02
C ILE A 133 -1.01 7.92 11.78
N THR A 134 -1.52 6.70 11.91
CA THR A 134 -2.17 6.00 10.79
C THR A 134 -3.39 6.77 10.32
N GLN A 135 -4.28 7.17 11.23
CA GLN A 135 -5.47 7.98 10.92
C GLN A 135 -5.09 9.32 10.30
N GLN A 136 -4.15 10.05 10.92
CA GLN A 136 -3.65 11.33 10.42
C GLN A 136 -3.16 11.22 8.98
N VAL A 137 -2.38 10.18 8.66
CA VAL A 137 -1.82 9.97 7.31
C VAL A 137 -2.87 9.54 6.29
N PHE A 138 -4.03 9.02 6.69
CA PHE A 138 -5.12 8.74 5.75
C PHE A 138 -6.11 9.89 5.61
N ASP A 139 -6.26 10.72 6.65
CA ASP A 139 -7.22 11.83 6.68
C ASP A 139 -6.59 13.19 6.28
N GLU A 140 -5.26 13.29 6.12
CA GLU A 140 -4.58 14.53 5.71
C GLU A 140 -5.11 15.05 4.36
N GLU A 141 -5.48 16.33 4.23
CA GLU A 141 -5.99 16.84 2.96
C GLU A 141 -4.87 16.91 1.89
N GLU A 142 -5.11 16.31 0.71
CA GLU A 142 -4.15 16.27 -0.41
C GLU A 142 -3.67 17.66 -0.84
N GLY A 143 -4.54 18.68 -0.77
CA GLY A 143 -4.19 20.05 -1.16
C GLY A 143 -3.04 20.66 -0.34
N ASN A 144 -2.75 20.09 0.84
CA ASN A 144 -1.63 20.52 1.68
C ASN A 144 -0.30 19.86 1.29
N ILE A 145 -0.32 18.86 0.40
CA ILE A 145 0.88 18.16 -0.07
C ILE A 145 1.33 18.80 -1.39
N PRO A 146 2.51 19.45 -1.45
CA PRO A 146 3.00 20.01 -2.69
C PRO A 146 3.21 18.92 -3.76
N ALA A 147 2.83 19.21 -5.00
CA ALA A 147 3.04 18.29 -6.11
C ALA A 147 4.54 17.98 -6.31
N GLY A 148 4.88 16.71 -6.57
CA GLY A 148 6.25 16.27 -6.81
C GLY A 148 7.04 15.90 -5.54
N VAL A 149 6.46 16.07 -4.36
CA VAL A 149 7.08 15.75 -3.06
C VAL A 149 7.39 14.25 -2.93
N GLU A 150 6.60 13.39 -3.56
CA GLU A 150 6.84 11.95 -3.67
C GLU A 150 8.17 11.60 -4.37
N ASN A 151 8.67 12.49 -5.22
CA ASN A 151 9.90 12.28 -5.99
C ASN A 151 11.14 12.86 -5.32
N MET A 152 10.99 13.54 -4.18
CA MET A 152 12.12 14.12 -3.45
C MET A 152 13.10 13.03 -3.01
N GLU A 153 14.39 13.28 -3.22
CA GLU A 153 15.43 12.40 -2.72
C GLU A 153 15.45 12.44 -1.19
N MET A 154 15.40 11.25 -0.61
CA MET A 154 15.17 11.07 0.81
C MET A 154 16.29 10.23 1.41
N PRO A 155 16.76 10.56 2.64
CA PRO A 155 17.73 9.73 3.32
C PRO A 155 17.16 8.32 3.51
N LYS A 156 17.99 7.32 3.23
CA LYS A 156 17.64 5.91 3.44
C LYS A 156 17.38 5.70 4.93
N ILE A 157 16.20 5.18 5.26
CA ILE A 157 15.93 4.73 6.62
C ILE A 157 16.83 3.53 6.87
N ALA A 158 17.63 3.55 7.94
CA ALA A 158 18.39 2.38 8.37
C ALA A 158 17.44 1.18 8.48
N ASN A 159 17.87 -0.03 8.09
CA ASN A 159 17.03 -1.24 7.96
C ASN A 159 16.22 -1.55 9.25
N LYS A 160 15.07 -0.90 9.39
CA LYS A 160 14.15 -1.08 10.50
C LYS A 160 13.03 -2.05 10.16
N LEU A 161 12.81 -2.43 8.90
CA LEU A 161 11.85 -3.49 8.59
C LEU A 161 12.27 -4.82 9.24
N LEU A 162 11.42 -5.38 10.10
CA LEU A 162 11.60 -6.74 10.63
C LEU A 162 11.60 -7.74 9.45
N GLY A 163 12.50 -8.74 9.49
CA GLY A 163 12.63 -9.75 8.43
C GLY A 163 13.47 -9.35 7.20
N ALA A 164 13.89 -8.08 7.05
CA ALA A 164 14.69 -7.62 5.91
C ALA A 164 16.19 -8.00 5.98
N ASN A 165 16.60 -8.81 6.97
CA ASN A 165 17.99 -9.25 7.09
C ASN A 165 18.33 -10.26 5.99
N LYS A 166 18.79 -9.77 4.83
CA LYS A 166 19.62 -10.53 3.92
C LYS A 166 20.90 -10.91 4.66
N LYS A 167 20.93 -12.07 5.32
CA LYS A 167 22.20 -12.76 5.60
C LYS A 167 22.89 -12.92 4.25
N ARG A 168 23.86 -12.05 3.92
CA ARG A 168 24.78 -12.26 2.79
C ARG A 168 25.47 -13.58 3.08
N ARG A 169 24.96 -14.68 2.50
CA ARG A 169 25.70 -15.94 2.41
C ARG A 169 26.96 -15.60 1.62
N LYS A 170 28.08 -15.38 2.33
CA LYS A 170 29.41 -15.39 1.72
C LYS A 170 29.57 -16.77 1.11
N ALA A 171 29.36 -16.88 -0.21
CA ALA A 171 29.72 -18.06 -0.95
C ALA A 171 31.24 -18.22 -0.79
N LYS A 172 31.68 -19.17 0.04
CA LYS A 172 33.06 -19.64 0.03
C LYS A 172 33.31 -20.20 -1.36
N LYS A 173 34.03 -19.45 -2.20
CA LYS A 173 34.71 -20.02 -3.37
C LYS A 173 35.62 -21.12 -2.84
N LYS A 174 35.32 -22.39 -3.17
CA LYS A 174 36.31 -23.47 -3.03
C LYS A 174 37.37 -23.22 -4.10
N ALA A 175 38.63 -23.19 -3.66
CA ALA A 175 39.81 -23.30 -4.51
C ALA A 175 39.95 -24.73 -5.03
#